data_AF-A0A315AQJ0-F1
#
_entry.id   AF-A0A315AQJ0-F1
#
_cell.length_a   1.000
_cell.length_b   1.000
_cell.length_c   1.000
_cell.angle_alpha   90.00
_cell.angle_beta   90.00
_cell.angle_gamma   90.00
#
_symmetry.space_group_name_H-M   'P 1'
#
loop_
_entity.id
_entity.type
_entity.pdbx_description
1 polymer ?
#
loop_
_entity_poly.entity_id
_entity_poly.type
_entity_poly.pdbx_seq_one_letter_code
_entity_poly.pdbx_strand_id
1 'polypeptide(L)' 'MIPHKTKHGAAALARLKAYLMPYDKIKRMVIPDALKSLRTRGRRGPSLHMRGRNS' A
#
# COMPACT_ATOMS: atom_id res chain seq x y z
N MET A 1 2.18 -10.97 0.22
CA MET A 1 3.43 -11.03 1.02
C MET A 1 4.46 -11.78 0.21
N ILE A 2 5.71 -11.30 0.15
CA ILE A 2 6.74 -11.85 -0.75
C ILE A 2 7.92 -12.39 0.09
N PRO A 3 8.44 -13.61 -0.19
CA PRO A 3 9.59 -14.18 0.51
C PRO A 3 10.92 -13.51 0.10
N HIS A 4 11.21 -12.36 0.70
CA HIS A 4 12.28 -11.44 0.31
C HIS A 4 13.72 -11.95 0.46
N LYS A 5 13.95 -13.03 1.21
CA LYS A 5 15.28 -13.63 1.37
C LYS A 5 15.71 -14.49 0.18
N THR A 6 14.76 -14.89 -0.65
CA THR A 6 15.05 -15.64 -1.89
C THR A 6 15.48 -14.67 -2.99
N LYS A 7 16.35 -15.11 -3.91
CA LYS A 7 16.75 -14.31 -5.08
C LYS A 7 15.53 -13.80 -5.86
N HIS A 8 14.52 -14.66 -6.04
CA HIS A 8 13.27 -14.31 -6.70
C HIS A 8 12.46 -13.25 -5.91
N GLY A 9 12.33 -13.41 -4.59
CA GLY A 9 11.59 -12.47 -3.76
C GLY A 9 12.25 -11.10 -3.65
N ALA A 10 13.58 -11.04 -3.62
CA ALA A 10 14.32 -9.77 -3.69
C ALA A 10 14.09 -9.06 -5.03
N ALA A 11 14.13 -9.79 -6.15
CA ALA A 11 13.83 -9.23 -7.48
C ALA A 11 12.37 -8.74 -7.59
N ALA A 12 11.42 -9.43 -6.98
CA ALA A 12 10.03 -9.00 -6.95
C ALA A 12 9.83 -7.72 -6.10
N LEU A 13 10.53 -7.59 -4.97
CA LEU A 13 10.49 -6.36 -4.16
C LEU A 13 11.12 -5.16 -4.87
N ALA A 14 12.20 -5.36 -5.63
CA ALA A 14 12.85 -4.28 -6.37
C ALA A 14 11.95 -3.62 -7.43
N ARG A 15 10.91 -4.33 -7.91
CA ARG A 15 9.91 -3.79 -8.85
C ARG A 15 8.88 -2.89 -8.16
N LEU A 16 8.69 -3.04 -6.86
CA LEU A 16 7.69 -2.30 -6.10
C LEU A 16 8.24 -0.93 -5.70
N LYS A 17 7.48 0.13 -6.00
CA LYS A 17 7.84 1.52 -5.68
C LYS A 17 6.64 2.21 -5.03
N ALA A 18 6.81 2.59 -3.76
CA ALA A 18 5.68 3.02 -2.91
C ALA A 18 5.33 4.51 -3.05
N TYR A 19 6.27 5.39 -3.42
CA TYR A 19 6.00 6.81 -3.68
C TYR A 19 7.19 7.46 -4.40
N LEU A 20 6.96 8.11 -5.56
CA LEU A 20 7.88 9.08 -6.20
C LEU A 20 7.03 10.05 -7.06
N MET A 21 7.56 11.23 -7.42
CA MET A 21 6.88 12.28 -8.21
C MET A 21 6.64 12.04 -9.74
N PRO A 22 6.95 10.90 -10.41
CA PRO A 22 6.73 10.79 -11.86
C PRO A 22 5.33 10.32 -12.28
N TYR A 23 4.37 10.17 -11.36
CA TYR A 23 3.08 9.51 -11.63
C TYR A 23 1.89 10.44 -11.80
N ASP A 24 2.10 11.75 -11.89
CA ASP A 24 0.99 12.71 -12.06
C ASP A 24 0.38 12.67 -13.47
N LYS A 25 1.19 12.26 -14.46
CA LYS A 25 0.75 12.13 -15.87
C LYS A 25 0.15 10.76 -16.19
N ILE A 26 0.30 9.77 -15.30
CA ILE A 26 -0.15 8.39 -15.52
C ILE A 26 -1.42 8.16 -14.70
N LYS A 27 -2.43 7.54 -15.29
CA LYS A 27 -3.68 7.21 -14.60
C LYS A 27 -3.40 6.26 -13.42
N ARG A 28 -3.73 6.71 -12.22
CA ARG A 28 -3.63 5.89 -10.99
C ARG A 28 -4.78 4.87 -10.97
N MET A 29 -4.43 3.60 -10.77
CA MET A 29 -5.41 2.52 -10.65
C MET A 29 -5.71 2.23 -9.18
N VAL A 30 -6.96 1.86 -8.89
CA VAL A 30 -7.45 1.49 -7.56
C VAL A 30 -7.79 0.01 -7.57
N ILE A 31 -7.42 -0.72 -6.51
CA ILE A 31 -7.86 -2.10 -6.30
C ILE A 31 -9.14 -2.04 -5.46
N PRO A 32 -10.34 -2.33 -6.02
CA PRO A 32 -11.62 -2.10 -5.35
C PRO A 32 -11.74 -2.86 -4.04
N ASP A 33 -11.33 -4.13 -4.05
CA ASP A 33 -11.41 -4.96 -2.86
C ASP A 33 -10.64 -4.33 -1.70
N ALA A 34 -9.53 -3.63 -1.94
CA ALA A 34 -8.70 -3.01 -0.91
C ALA A 34 -9.30 -1.78 -0.23
N LEU A 35 -10.45 -1.28 -0.70
CA LEU A 35 -11.07 -0.07 -0.18
C LEU A 35 -11.70 -0.29 1.20
N LYS A 36 -11.34 0.58 2.15
CA LYS A 36 -11.88 0.57 3.52
C LYS A 36 -13.41 0.71 3.54
N SER A 37 -13.97 1.56 2.68
CA SER A 37 -15.41 1.81 2.57
C SER A 37 -16.19 0.54 2.24
N LEU A 38 -15.62 -0.34 1.42
CA LEU A 38 -16.24 -1.61 1.01
C LEU A 38 -15.98 -2.72 2.03
N ARG A 39 -14.81 -2.77 2.65
CA ARG A 39 -14.41 -3.84 3.58
C ARG A 39 -14.96 -3.70 5.00
N THR A 40 -15.16 -2.47 5.48
CA THR A 40 -15.48 -2.24 6.91
C THR A 40 -16.90 -1.73 7.08
N ARG A 41 -17.68 -2.32 8.01
CA ARG A 41 -19.08 -1.96 8.34
C ARG A 41 -19.18 -0.64 9.12
N GLY A 42 -18.62 0.45 8.59
CA GLY A 42 -18.73 1.80 9.17
C GLY A 42 -17.77 2.12 10.33
N ARG A 43 -16.91 1.19 10.76
CA ARG A 43 -15.92 1.45 11.83
C ARG A 43 -14.74 2.26 11.30
N ARG A 44 -14.49 3.44 11.87
CA ARG A 44 -13.32 4.28 11.54
C ARG A 44 -12.02 3.63 12.07
N GLY A 45 -11.36 2.83 11.23
CA GLY A 45 -9.99 2.36 11.51
C GLY A 45 -8.93 3.46 11.36
N PRO A 46 -7.76 3.34 12.02
CA PRO A 46 -6.70 4.34 11.99
C PRO A 46 -6.09 4.49 10.60
N SER A 47 -5.86 5.73 10.16
CA SER A 47 -5.06 6.01 8.97
C SER A 47 -3.57 5.80 9.27
N LEU A 48 -2.76 5.53 8.25
CA LEU A 48 -1.32 5.33 8.41
C LEU A 48 -0.64 6.52 9.10
N HIS A 49 -1.04 7.75 8.78
CA HIS A 49 -0.49 8.95 9.42
C HIS A 49 -0.91 9.14 10.89
N MET A 50 -1.92 8.40 11.38
CA MET A 50 -2.29 8.38 12.81
C MET A 50 -1.59 7.27 13.58
N ARG A 51 -0.97 6.28 12.90
CA ARG A 51 -0.23 5.17 13.53
C ARG A 51 1.17 5.64 13.94
N GLY A 52 1.24 6.44 15.00
CA GLY A 52 2.51 6.93 15.55
C GLY A 52 2.39 8.10 16.54
N ARG A 53 1.17 8.58 16.84
CA ARG A 53 0.94 9.71 17.76
C ARG A 53 0.69 9.30 19.23
N ASN A 54 0.90 8.02 19.58
CA ASN A 54 0.77 7.49 20.94
C ASN A 54 2.11 6.91 21.42
N SER A 55 3.13 7.77 21.51
CA SER A 55 4.38 7.53 22.23
C SER A 55 4.60 8.68 23.18
#